data_AF-A0AA39T2J9-F1
#
_entry.id   AF-A0AA39T2J9-F1
#
_cell.length_a   1.000
_cell.length_b   1.000
_cell.length_c   1.000
_cell.angle_alpha   90.00
_cell.angle_beta   90.00
_cell.angle_gamma   90.00
#
_symmetry.space_group_name_H-M   'P 1'
#
loop_
_entity.id
_entity.type
_entity.pdbx_description
1 polymer ?
#
loop_
_entity_poly.entity_id
_entity_poly.type
_entity_poly.pdbx_seq_one_letter_code
_entity_poly.pdbx_strand_id
1 'polypeptide(L)' 'MQTPYPEPISPSKTHLGWIGIGISIGIMGSAKASRLITAGFSLTLYARNPSKALPLQSQGAHLANSPYDVT' A
#
# COMPACT_ATOMS: atom_id res chain seq x y z
N MET A 1 -10.38 26.38 0.71
CA MET A 1 -10.54 24.90 0.74
C MET A 1 -9.23 24.32 1.28
N GLN A 2 -9.10 24.26 2.61
CA GLN A 2 -7.87 23.79 3.25
C GLN A 2 -7.92 22.26 3.28
N THR A 3 -7.04 21.62 2.51
CA THR A 3 -6.88 20.17 2.57
C THR A 3 -6.43 19.80 3.99
N PRO A 4 -6.97 18.73 4.61
CA PRO A 4 -6.62 18.32 5.97
C PRO A 4 -5.17 17.84 6.13
N TYR A 5 -4.36 17.88 5.07
CA TYR A 5 -2.96 17.49 5.07
C TYR A 5 -2.07 18.74 5.08
N PRO A 6 -1.33 19.00 6.18
CA PRO A 6 -0.50 20.20 6.33
C PRO A 6 0.79 20.15 5.50
N GLU A 7 1.22 18.98 5.03
CA GLU A 7 2.39 18.83 4.16
C GLU A 7 2.00 18.20 2.80
N PRO A 8 2.62 18.64 1.67
CA PRO A 8 2.40 18.01 0.38
C PRO A 8 2.87 16.55 0.39
N ILE A 9 1.97 15.66 -0.03
CA ILE A 9 2.20 14.22 -0.11
C ILE A 9 3.41 13.99 -1.03
N SER A 10 4.52 13.53 -0.45
CA SER A 10 5.80 13.39 -1.15
C SER A 10 6.26 11.95 -1.10
N PRO A 11 6.64 11.32 -2.23
CA PRO A 11 7.02 9.91 -2.27
C PRO A 11 8.20 9.54 -1.37
N SER A 12 9.06 10.51 -1.04
CA SER A 12 10.19 10.37 -0.12
C SER A 12 9.86 10.48 1.37
N LYS A 13 8.65 10.95 1.72
CA LYS A 13 8.26 11.27 3.11
C LYS A 13 6.98 10.54 3.54
N THR A 14 6.13 10.17 2.59
CA THR A 14 4.84 9.53 2.84
C THR A 14 4.95 8.02 2.63
N HIS A 15 5.00 7.29 3.74
CA HIS A 15 4.86 5.84 3.76
C HIS A 15 3.38 5.48 3.77
N LEU A 16 2.99 4.53 2.91
CA LEU A 16 1.60 4.13 2.74
C LEU A 16 1.41 2.72 3.28
N GLY A 17 0.68 2.64 4.40
CA GLY A 17 0.25 1.39 5.00
C GLY A 17 -1.06 0.89 4.39
N TRP A 18 -1.07 -0.34 3.88
CA TRP A 18 -2.21 -0.95 3.22
C TRP A 18 -2.65 -2.26 3.91
N ILE A 19 -3.62 -2.16 4.80
CA ILE A 19 -4.22 -3.29 5.50
C ILE A 19 -5.49 -3.71 4.78
N GLY A 20 -5.64 -4.99 4.39
CA GLY A 20 -6.97 -5.51 3.99
C GLY A 20 -7.06 -6.34 2.72
N ILE A 21 -5.98 -6.97 2.25
CA ILE A 21 -6.02 -7.83 1.04
C ILE A 21 -6.91 -9.09 1.23
N GLY A 22 -7.36 -9.36 2.48
CA GLY A 22 -8.09 -10.57 2.85
C GLY A 22 -9.61 -10.59 2.64
N ILE A 23 -10.34 -9.47 2.73
CA ILE A 23 -11.84 -9.53 2.68
C ILE A 23 -12.50 -8.54 1.72
N SER A 24 -11.95 -7.33 1.47
CA SER A 24 -12.62 -6.35 0.59
C SER A 24 -11.68 -5.57 -0.32
N ILE A 25 -10.57 -6.18 -0.73
CA ILE A 25 -9.64 -5.54 -1.67
C ILE A 25 -9.26 -6.56 -2.74
N GLY A 26 -10.12 -6.69 -3.76
CA GLY A 26 -9.82 -7.43 -5.00
C GLY A 26 -8.91 -6.64 -5.94
N ILE A 27 -8.94 -7.01 -7.23
CA ILE A 27 -8.15 -6.45 -8.36
C ILE A 27 -8.14 -4.90 -8.40
N MET A 28 -9.20 -4.26 -7.88
CA MET A 28 -9.35 -2.80 -7.84
C MET A 28 -8.34 -2.12 -6.89
N GLY A 29 -8.03 -2.72 -5.74
CA GLY A 29 -7.07 -2.12 -4.81
C GLY A 29 -5.62 -2.35 -5.22
N SER A 30 -5.34 -3.47 -5.89
CA SER A 30 -4.00 -3.71 -6.45
C SER A 30 -3.65 -2.71 -7.54
N ALA A 31 -4.61 -2.28 -8.38
CA ALA A 31 -4.37 -1.23 -9.38
C ALA A 31 -4.05 0.13 -8.75
N LYS A 32 -4.66 0.46 -7.60
CA LYS A 32 -4.34 1.69 -6.85
C LYS A 32 -2.96 1.61 -6.19
N ALA A 33 -2.64 0.50 -5.54
CA ALA A 33 -1.33 0.27 -4.95
C ALA A 33 -0.22 0.32 -6.03
N SER A 34 -0.45 -0.31 -7.19
CA SER A 34 0.46 -0.27 -8.34
C SER A 34 0.79 1.15 -8.80
N ARG A 35 -0.23 2.01 -8.90
CA ARG A 35 -0.05 3.42 -9.27
C ARG A 35 0.75 4.21 -8.22
N LEU A 36 0.53 3.93 -6.93
CA LEU A 36 1.27 4.57 -5.85
C LEU A 36 2.76 4.16 -5.89
N ILE A 37 3.05 2.88 -6.10
CA ILE A 37 4.42 2.38 -6.25
C ILE A 37 5.08 3.00 -7.49
N THR A 38 4.36 3.06 -8.61
CA THR A 38 4.85 3.69 -9.86
C THR A 38 5.10 5.18 -9.68
N ALA A 39 4.31 5.86 -8.83
CA ALA A 39 4.52 7.26 -8.46
C ALA A 39 5.68 7.46 -7.45
N GLY A 40 6.39 6.38 -7.08
CA GLY A 40 7.56 6.42 -6.21
C GLY A 40 7.25 6.33 -4.73
N PHE A 41 5.99 6.04 -4.34
CA PHE A 41 5.63 5.90 -2.93
C PHE A 41 6.07 4.55 -2.38
N SER A 42 6.63 4.58 -1.17
CA SER A 42 6.92 3.36 -0.40
C SER A 42 5.62 2.81 0.18
N LEU A 43 5.24 1.61 -0.25
CA LEU A 43 3.98 0.98 0.14
C LEU A 43 4.23 -0.34 0.89
N THR A 44 3.75 -0.39 2.13
CA THR A 44 3.77 -1.57 2.99
C THR A 44 2.36 -2.13 3.05
N LEU A 45 2.18 -3.41 2.78
CA LEU A 45 0.87 -4.06 2.70
C LEU A 45 0.81 -5.29 3.60
N TYR A 46 -0.36 -5.54 4.19
CA TYR A 46 -0.64 -6.75 4.95
C TYR A 46 -1.76 -7.56 4.28
N ALA A 47 -1.46 -8.83 4.04
CA ALA A 47 -2.41 -9.80 3.50
C ALA A 47 -2.55 -11.01 4.41
N ARG A 48 -3.79 -11.35 4.76
CA ARG A 48 -4.10 -12.65 5.38
C ARG A 48 -3.86 -13.83 4.44
N ASN A 49 -3.94 -13.61 3.14
CA ASN A 49 -3.60 -14.58 2.11
C ASN A 49 -2.42 -14.06 1.27
N PRO A 50 -1.19 -14.52 1.51
CA PRO A 50 0.01 -14.03 0.81
C PRO A 50 -0.05 -14.26 -0.71
N SER A 51 -0.78 -15.29 -1.17
CA SER A 51 -0.96 -15.57 -2.60
C SER A 51 -1.59 -14.40 -3.38
N LYS A 52 -2.41 -13.56 -2.74
CA LYS A 52 -3.00 -12.36 -3.36
C LYS A 52 -2.09 -11.14 -3.32
N ALA A 53 -1.04 -11.16 -2.48
CA ALA A 53 -0.07 -10.08 -2.35
C ALA A 53 1.12 -10.21 -3.31
N LEU A 54 1.41 -11.42 -3.80
CA LEU A 54 2.43 -11.71 -4.81
C LEU A 54 2.52 -10.69 -5.96
N PRO A 55 1.43 -10.31 -6.65
CA PRO A 55 1.53 -9.35 -7.76
C PRO A 55 1.95 -7.95 -7.32
N LEU A 56 1.61 -7.54 -6.09
CA LEU A 56 2.02 -6.24 -5.55
C LEU A 56 3.44 -6.26 -4.99
N GLN A 57 3.82 -7.37 -4.36
CA GLN A 57 5.19 -7.62 -3.92
C GLN A 57 6.16 -7.60 -5.11
N SER A 58 5.77 -8.24 -6.22
CA SER A 58 6.54 -8.22 -7.47
C SER A 58 6.68 -6.82 -8.08
N GLN A 59 5.82 -5.87 -7.71
CA GLN A 59 5.90 -4.48 -8.15
C GLN A 59 6.75 -3.60 -7.23
N GLY A 60 7.23 -4.11 -6.10
CA GLY A 60 8.04 -3.37 -5.14
C GLY A 60 7.31 -2.99 -3.85
N ALA A 61 6.13 -3.55 -3.59
CA ALA A 61 5.47 -3.38 -2.30
C ALA A 61 6.07 -4.30 -1.22
N HIS A 62 6.14 -3.83 0.01
CA HIS A 62 6.61 -4.62 1.15
C HIS A 62 5.44 -5.38 1.78
N LEU A 63 5.52 -6.71 1.83
CA LEU A 63 4.53 -7.53 2.54
C LEU A 63 4.89 -7.62 4.02
N ALA A 64 4.09 -7.00 4.87
CA ALA A 64 4.13 -7.14 6.31
C ALA A 64 3.51 -8.48 6.75
N ASN A 65 4.05 -9.08 7.81
CA ASN A 65 3.57 -10.35 8.37
C ASN A 65 2.40 -10.18 9.35
N SER A 66 2.16 -8.95 9.80
CA SER A 66 1.11 -8.59 10.77
C SER A 66 0.51 -7.23 10.39
N PRO A 67 -0.79 -6.98 10.63
CA PRO A 67 -1.36 -5.66 10.38
C PRO A 67 -0.76 -4.58 11.29
N TYR A 68 -0.10 -4.99 12.39
CA TYR A 68 0.62 -4.11 13.30
C TYR A 68 1.97 -3.63 12.74
N ASP A 69 2.49 -4.32 11.73
CA ASP A 69 3.79 -4.07 11.09
C ASP A 69 3.63 -3.26 9.79
N VAL A 70 2.45 -2.66 9.62
CA VAL A 70 2.12 -1.79 8.49
C VAL A 70 2.28 -0.34 8.95
N THR A 71 3.51 0.17 8.83
CA THR A 71 3.91 1.55 9.16
C THR A 71 4.50 2.28 7.97
#